data_AF-A0A9E3E0G2-F1
#
_entry.id   AF-A0A9E3E0G2-F1
#
_cell.length_a   1.000
_cell.length_b   1.000
_cell.length_c   1.000
_cell.angle_alpha   90.00
_cell.angle_beta   90.00
_cell.angle_gamma   90.00
#
_symmetry.space_group_name_H-M   'P 1'
#
loop_
_entity.id
_entity.type
_entity.pdbx_description
1 polymer ?
#
loop_
_entity_poly.entity_id
_entity_poly.type
_entity_poly.pdbx_seq_one_letter_code
_entity_poly.pdbx_strand_id
1 'polypeptide(L)' 'MTEPDTGGNPALAEATRELQAAEHDTRVAFDCIALGELDRAHTHALTARVEVDAAVTALSAALAQAAQSPGR' A
#
# COMPACT_ATOMS: atom_id res chain seq x y z
N MET A 1 -0.18 15.07 5.70
CA MET A 1 0.62 13.85 5.60
C MET A 1 1.86 14.22 4.79
N THR A 2 3.05 14.03 5.34
CA THR A 2 4.30 14.28 4.59
C THR A 2 4.48 13.13 3.61
N GLU A 3 4.57 13.42 2.32
CA GLU A 3 4.91 12.39 1.32
C GLU A 3 6.33 11.89 1.61
N PRO A 4 6.55 10.56 1.65
CA PRO A 4 7.90 10.03 1.81
C PRO A 4 8.75 10.44 0.61
N ASP A 5 9.97 10.93 0.87
CA ASP A 5 10.95 11.14 -0.18
C ASP A 5 11.41 9.77 -0.69
N THR A 6 10.96 9.41 -1.88
CA THR A 6 11.27 8.13 -2.52
C THR A 6 12.60 8.17 -3.27
N GLY A 7 13.31 9.30 -3.26
CA GLY A 7 14.55 9.49 -4.02
C GLY A 7 14.38 9.30 -5.53
N GLY A 8 13.15 9.49 -6.04
CA GLY A 8 12.78 9.22 -7.43
C GLY A 8 12.68 7.74 -7.80
N ASN A 9 12.75 6.81 -6.83
CA ASN A 9 12.60 5.39 -7.12
C ASN A 9 11.12 5.07 -7.42
N PRO A 10 10.77 4.67 -8.66
CA PRO A 10 9.38 4.45 -9.05
C PRO A 10 8.72 3.32 -8.26
N ALA A 11 9.47 2.30 -7.85
CA ALA A 11 8.95 1.20 -7.04
C ALA A 11 8.65 1.64 -5.60
N LEU A 12 9.42 2.56 -5.03
CA LEU A 12 9.10 3.14 -3.72
C LEU A 12 7.92 4.12 -3.78
N ALA A 13 7.78 4.86 -4.88
CA ALA A 13 6.61 5.70 -5.13
C ALA A 13 5.33 4.88 -5.27
N GLU A 14 5.41 3.76 -5.98
CA GLU A 14 4.29 2.83 -6.10
C GLU A 14 3.93 2.20 -4.75
N ALA A 15 4.92 1.67 -4.03
CA ALA A 15 4.70 1.11 -2.70
C ALA A 15 4.02 2.12 -1.76
N THR A 16 4.42 3.39 -1.82
CA THR A 16 3.81 4.46 -1.03
C THR A 16 2.34 4.68 -1.41
N ARG A 17 2.04 4.78 -2.71
CA ARG A 17 0.67 5.00 -3.19
C ARG A 17 -0.26 3.87 -2.77
N GLU A 18 0.18 2.62 -2.98
CA GLU A 18 -0.59 1.44 -2.62
C GLU A 18 -0.82 1.35 -1.11
N LEU A 19 0.19 1.67 -0.28
CA LEU A 19 0.00 1.70 1.18
C LEU A 19 -0.95 2.80 1.65
N GLN A 20 -0.95 3.96 0.99
CA GLN A 20 -1.90 5.04 1.30
C GLN A 20 -3.33 4.65 0.91
N ALA A 21 -3.52 3.96 -0.21
CA ALA A 21 -4.81 3.40 -0.62
C ALA A 21 -5.27 2.34 0.40
N ALA A 22 -4.39 1.41 0.78
CA ALA A 22 -4.69 0.39 1.78
C ALA A 22 -5.07 0.97 3.15
N GLU A 23 -4.42 2.04 3.58
CA GLU A 23 -4.80 2.77 4.81
C GLU A 23 -6.21 3.34 4.69
N HIS A 24 -6.53 3.95 3.54
CA HIS A 24 -7.85 4.50 3.27
C HIS A 24 -8.93 3.41 3.30
N ASP A 25 -8.76 2.33 2.54
CA ASP A 25 -9.72 1.23 2.47
C ASP A 25 -9.88 0.52 3.81
N THR A 26 -8.80 0.37 4.58
CA THR A 26 -8.88 -0.17 5.95
C THR A 26 -9.73 0.72 6.86
N ARG A 27 -9.59 2.05 6.74
CA ARG A 27 -10.39 3.01 7.51
C ARG A 27 -11.87 2.96 7.12
N VAL A 28 -12.17 2.91 5.83
CA VAL A 28 -13.55 2.76 5.34
C VAL A 28 -14.16 1.44 5.80
N ALA A 29 -13.40 0.34 5.78
CA ALA A 29 -13.87 -0.94 6.29
C ALA A 29 -14.23 -0.88 7.78
N PHE A 30 -13.42 -0.20 8.59
CA PHE A 30 -13.70 0.02 10.02
C PHE A 30 -14.98 0.83 10.24
N ASP A 31 -15.16 1.91 9.48
CA ASP A 31 -16.37 2.74 9.57
C ASP A 31 -17.62 1.96 9.14
N CYS A 32 -17.54 1.15 8.07
CA CYS A 32 -18.62 0.26 7.64
C CYS A 32 -18.99 -0.77 8.71
N ILE A 33 -18.03 -1.31 9.47
CA ILE A 33 -18.31 -2.21 10.61
C ILE A 33 -19.14 -1.49 11.67
N ALA A 34 -18.79 -0.25 12.02
CA ALA A 34 -19.52 0.55 13.01
C ALA A 34 -20.96 0.86 12.55
N LEU A 35 -21.21 0.93 11.24
CA LEU A 35 -22.52 1.18 10.65
C LEU A 35 -23.33 -0.12 10.38
N GLY A 36 -22.75 -1.30 10.60
CA GLY A 36 -23.39 -2.59 10.30
C GLY A 36 -23.39 -2.97 8.81
N GLU A 37 -22.64 -2.26 7.97
CA GLU A 37 -22.54 -2.48 6.52
C GLU A 37 -21.48 -3.56 6.20
N LEU A 38 -21.73 -4.81 6.63
CA LEU A 38 -20.71 -5.86 6.60
C LEU A 38 -20.24 -6.26 5.20
N ASP A 39 -21.11 -6.27 4.19
CA ASP A 39 -20.72 -6.57 2.81
C ASP A 39 -19.73 -5.51 2.28
N ARG A 40 -19.99 -4.23 2.58
CA ARG A 40 -19.09 -3.13 2.20
C ARG A 40 -17.78 -3.20 2.97
N ALA A 41 -17.83 -3.47 4.27
CA ALA A 41 -16.63 -3.68 5.07
C ALA A 41 -15.76 -4.81 4.50
N HIS A 42 -16.38 -5.93 4.08
CA HIS A 42 -15.69 -7.04 3.47
C HIS A 42 -15.04 -6.67 2.14
N THR A 43 -15.76 -5.94 1.26
CA THR A 43 -15.20 -5.45 0.00
C THR A 43 -13.99 -4.56 0.23
N HIS A 44 -14.08 -3.55 1.10
CA HIS A 44 -12.95 -2.66 1.39
C HIS A 44 -11.77 -3.39 2.04
N ALA A 45 -12.04 -4.38 2.91
CA ALA A 45 -10.98 -5.22 3.47
C ALA A 45 -10.27 -6.07 2.40
N LEU A 46 -11.00 -6.58 1.39
CA LEU A 46 -10.40 -7.28 0.25
C LEU A 46 -9.58 -6.34 -0.63
N THR A 47 -10.07 -5.13 -0.90
CA THR A 47 -9.33 -4.10 -1.65
C THR A 47 -8.01 -3.75 -0.96
N ALA A 48 -8.07 -3.43 0.34
CA ALA A 48 -6.89 -3.13 1.14
C ALA A 48 -5.84 -4.26 1.12
N ARG A 49 -6.29 -5.52 1.12
CA ARG A 49 -5.39 -6.67 0.99
C ARG A 49 -4.67 -6.68 -0.36
N VAL A 50 -5.38 -6.44 -1.45
CA VAL A 50 -4.79 -6.41 -2.80
C VAL A 50 -3.77 -5.29 -2.93
N GLU A 51 -4.07 -4.11 -2.37
CA GLU A 51 -3.17 -2.96 -2.34
C GLU A 51 -1.91 -3.25 -1.51
N VAL A 52 -2.05 -3.90 -0.35
CA VAL A 52 -0.89 -4.37 0.43
C VAL A 52 -0.04 -5.37 -0.35
N ASP A 53 -0.65 -6.32 -1.05
CA ASP A 53 0.07 -7.29 -1.89
C ASP A 53 0.82 -6.59 -3.03
N ALA A 54 0.23 -5.55 -3.64
CA ALA A 54 0.88 -4.70 -4.63
C ALA A 54 2.05 -3.91 -4.05
N ALA A 55 1.87 -3.30 -2.87
CA ALA A 55 2.93 -2.59 -2.16
C ALA A 55 4.12 -3.50 -1.84
N VAL A 56 3.87 -4.72 -1.36
CA VAL A 56 4.91 -5.73 -1.09
C VAL A 56 5.67 -6.12 -2.36
N THR A 57 4.95 -6.25 -3.48
CA THR A 57 5.56 -6.52 -4.79
C THR A 57 6.51 -5.38 -5.20
N ALA A 58 6.05 -4.12 -5.06
CA ALA A 58 6.86 -2.94 -5.38
C ALA A 58 8.08 -2.80 -4.45
N LEU A 59 7.92 -3.02 -3.14
CA LEU A 59 9.04 -3.03 -2.19
C LEU A 59 10.07 -4.11 -2.52
N SER A 60 9.61 -5.30 -2.91
CA SER A 60 10.50 -6.40 -3.32
C SER A 60 11.32 -6.02 -4.55
N ALA A 61 10.70 -5.34 -5.53
CA ALA A 61 11.41 -4.80 -6.69
C ALA A 61 12.42 -3.71 -6.31
N ALA A 62 12.09 -2.82 -5.36
CA ALA A 62 13.02 -1.81 -4.87
C ALA A 62 14.23 -2.43 -4.16
N LEU A 63 14.02 -3.45 -3.32
CA LEU A 63 15.09 -4.20 -2.64
C LEU A 63 16.00 -4.92 -3.64
N ALA A 64 15.42 -5.56 -4.66
CA ALA A 64 16.19 -6.20 -5.71
C ALA A 64 17.07 -5.19 -6.47
N GLN A 65 16.55 -4.01 -6.80
CA GLN A 65 17.32 -2.93 -7.45
C GLN A 65 18.47 -2.43 -6.57
N ALA A 66 18.22 -2.24 -5.27
CA ALA A 66 19.25 -1.84 -4.31
C ALA A 66 20.37 -2.89 -4.21
N ALA A 67 20.04 -4.18 -4.20
CA ALA A 67 21.01 -5.27 -4.18
C ALA A 67 21.86 -5.37 -5.46
N GLN A 68 21.31 -4.95 -6.60
CA GLN A 68 22.01 -4.92 -7.90
C GLN A 68 22.91 -3.69 -8.08
N SER A 69 22.80 -2.69 -7.20
CA SER A 69 23.66 -1.49 -7.20
C SER A 69 24.58 -1.44 -5.97
N PRO A 70 25.46 -2.43 -5.73
CA PRO A 70 26.37 -2.39 -4.60
C PRO A 70 27.51 -1.40 -4.90
N GLY A 71 27.34 -0.13 -4.53
CA GLY A 71 28.44 0.86 -4.58
C GLY A 71 28.08 2.25 -5.08
N ARG A 72 27.05 2.88 -4.51
CA ARG A 72 26.93 4.34 -4.53
C ARG A 72 26.81 4.88 -3.11
#